data_AF-A0A3B9MQD1-F1
#
_entry.id   AF-A0A3B9MQD1-F1
#
_cell.length_a   1.000
_cell.length_b   1.000
_cell.length_c   1.000
_cell.angle_alpha   90.00
_cell.angle_beta   90.00
_cell.angle_gamma   90.00
#
_symmetry.space_group_name_H-M   'P 1'
#
loop_
_entity.id
_entity.type
_entity.pdbx_description
1 polymer ?
#
loop_
_entity_poly.entity_id
_entity_poly.type
_entity_poly.pdbx_seq_one_letter_code
_entity_poly.pdbx_strand_id
1 'polypeptide(L)'
;MQQSVTKTDETAAIAALHTIATAQQTYAVTSGGSYGTFQQLREGGYLDSRFSSTTPEVKGYILTMAVNGNSFSCNADPAPPGSGRHFYTDATSPVIHVNPSQPATAQDAGLQP
;
A
#
# COMPACT_ATOMS: atom_id res chain seq x y z
N MET A 1 24.47 -4.49 12.42
CA MET A 1 23.22 -4.31 13.21
C MET A 1 22.09 -4.35 12.20
N GLN A 2 21.27 -5.42 12.16
CA GLN A 2 20.07 -5.45 11.32
C GLN A 2 19.10 -4.42 11.93
N GLN A 3 18.77 -3.34 11.21
CA GLN A 3 17.77 -2.39 11.69
C GLN A 3 16.39 -3.02 11.50
N SER A 4 15.76 -3.42 12.61
CA SER A 4 14.35 -3.80 12.64
C SER A 4 13.49 -2.56 12.41
N VAL A 5 12.43 -2.65 11.60
CA VAL A 5 11.47 -1.54 11.46
C VAL A 5 10.75 -1.32 12.80
N THR A 6 10.51 -0.05 13.12
CA THR A 6 9.86 0.34 14.37
C THR A 6 8.34 0.42 14.20
N LYS A 7 7.59 0.48 15.31
CA LYS A 7 6.14 0.75 15.26
C LYS A 7 5.79 2.06 14.53
N THR A 8 6.69 3.04 14.57
CA THR A 8 6.53 4.30 13.83
C THR A 8 6.64 4.07 12.33
N ASP A 9 7.55 3.21 11.89
CA ASP A 9 7.70 2.85 10.49
C ASP A 9 6.49 2.05 9.99
N GLU A 10 5.99 1.10 10.79
CA GLU A 10 4.73 0.39 10.52
C GLU A 10 3.56 1.37 10.37
N THR A 11 3.46 2.36 11.26
CA THR A 11 2.40 3.39 11.19
C THR A 11 2.53 4.25 9.93
N ALA A 12 3.76 4.56 9.49
CA ALA A 12 3.99 5.28 8.25
C ALA A 12 3.58 4.44 7.01
N ALA A 13 3.85 3.13 7.03
CA ALA A 13 3.42 2.21 5.98
C ALA A 13 1.88 2.11 5.91
N ILE A 14 1.21 1.96 7.05
CA ILE A 14 -0.26 1.94 7.15
C ILE A 14 -0.85 3.25 6.63
N ALA A 15 -0.29 4.41 7.01
CA ALA A 15 -0.72 5.71 6.51
C ALA A 15 -0.51 5.86 4.99
N ALA A 16 0.58 5.30 4.45
CA ALA A 16 0.81 5.29 3.01
C ALA A 16 -0.23 4.44 2.27
N LEU A 17 -0.58 3.25 2.79
CA LEU A 17 -1.65 2.41 2.22
C LEU A 17 -3.01 3.13 2.24
N HIS A 18 -3.36 3.82 3.33
CA HIS A 18 -4.58 4.64 3.36
C HIS A 18 -4.56 5.76 2.31
N THR A 19 -3.42 6.47 2.18
CA THR A 19 -3.25 7.52 1.15
C THR A 19 -3.47 6.96 -0.25
N ILE A 20 -2.90 5.78 -0.54
CA ILE A 20 -3.07 5.08 -1.82
C ILE A 20 -4.54 4.69 -2.04
N ALA A 21 -5.21 4.11 -1.04
CA ALA A 21 -6.61 3.71 -1.17
C ALA A 21 -7.53 4.92 -1.46
N THR A 22 -7.29 6.06 -0.83
CA THR A 22 -8.03 7.31 -1.12
C THR A 22 -7.73 7.85 -2.51
N ALA A 23 -6.47 7.84 -2.94
CA ALA A 23 -6.08 8.24 -4.30
C ALA A 23 -6.75 7.35 -5.36
N GLN A 24 -6.78 6.03 -5.13
CA GLN A 24 -7.45 5.06 -5.99
C GLN A 24 -8.94 5.31 -6.11
N GLN A 25 -9.64 5.56 -4.99
CA GLN A 25 -11.07 5.89 -5.02
C GLN A 25 -11.34 7.17 -5.83
N THR A 26 -10.50 8.20 -5.65
CA THR A 26 -10.65 9.46 -6.38
C THR A 26 -10.41 9.26 -7.88
N TYR A 27 -9.37 8.50 -8.24
CA TYR A 27 -9.07 8.16 -9.63
C TYR A 27 -10.16 7.29 -10.27
N ALA A 28 -10.74 6.35 -9.53
CA ALA A 28 -11.83 5.50 -10.02
C ALA A 28 -13.08 6.32 -10.36
N VAL A 29 -13.40 7.37 -9.58
CA VAL A 29 -14.51 8.28 -9.90
C VAL A 29 -14.29 9.00 -11.24
N THR A 30 -13.04 9.40 -11.55
CA THR A 30 -12.73 10.12 -12.80
C THR A 30 -12.49 9.19 -13.99
N SER A 31 -12.14 7.93 -13.75
CA SER A 31 -11.75 6.94 -14.77
C SER A 31 -12.84 5.89 -15.04
N GLY A 32 -14.11 6.21 -14.75
CA GLY A 32 -15.24 5.32 -15.03
C GLY A 32 -15.23 4.01 -14.24
N GLY A 33 -14.70 4.03 -13.02
CA GLY A 33 -14.59 2.87 -12.13
C GLY A 33 -13.31 2.04 -12.31
N SER A 34 -12.34 2.52 -13.10
CA SER A 34 -11.03 1.89 -13.25
C SER A 34 -10.02 2.46 -12.25
N TYR A 35 -9.16 1.61 -11.71
CA TYR A 35 -8.05 1.98 -10.82
C TYR A 35 -6.77 2.26 -11.61
N GLY A 36 -5.83 2.98 -10.98
CA GLY A 36 -4.60 3.45 -11.61
C GLY A 36 -3.34 2.90 -10.94
N THR A 37 -2.26 2.76 -11.70
CA THR A 37 -0.92 2.44 -11.17
C THR A 37 -0.34 3.63 -10.38
N PHE A 38 0.73 3.42 -9.60
CA PHE A 38 1.46 4.50 -8.91
C PHE A 38 1.78 5.69 -9.84
N GLN A 39 2.24 5.39 -11.07
CA GLN A 39 2.57 6.40 -12.05
C GLN A 39 1.33 7.19 -12.49
N GLN A 40 0.23 6.51 -12.83
CA GLN A 40 -1.02 7.18 -13.24
C GLN A 40 -1.62 8.04 -12.13
N LEU A 41 -1.59 7.56 -10.89
CA LEU A 41 -2.04 8.32 -9.73
C LEU A 41 -1.16 9.56 -9.49
N ARG A 42 0.15 9.45 -9.67
CA ARG A 42 1.09 10.58 -9.56
C ARG A 42 0.88 11.59 -10.69
N GLU A 43 0.79 11.13 -11.93
CA GLU A 43 0.57 11.98 -13.11
C GLU A 43 -0.77 12.71 -13.03
N GLY A 44 -1.80 12.07 -12.46
CA GLY A 44 -3.09 12.70 -12.16
C GLY A 44 -3.09 13.61 -10.93
N GLY A 45 -1.97 13.73 -10.20
CA GLY A 45 -1.86 14.56 -9.00
C GLY A 45 -2.53 14.00 -7.74
N TYR A 46 -2.89 12.71 -7.74
CA TYR A 46 -3.54 12.02 -6.61
C TYR A 46 -2.54 11.49 -5.59
N LEU A 47 -1.30 11.20 -6.02
CA LEU A 47 -0.19 10.79 -5.16
C LEU A 47 0.98 11.77 -5.26
N ASP A 48 1.67 11.96 -4.14
CA ASP A 48 2.84 12.83 -4.07
C ASP A 48 4.11 12.19 -4.68
N SER A 49 5.16 13.00 -4.83
CA SER A 49 6.39 12.61 -5.54
C SER A 49 7.14 11.43 -4.90
N ARG A 50 6.85 11.06 -3.64
CA ARG A 50 7.45 9.87 -3.01
C ARG A 50 6.99 8.57 -3.66
N PHE A 51 5.86 8.57 -4.38
CA PHE A 51 5.35 7.42 -5.14
C PHE A 51 5.79 7.45 -6.62
N SER A 52 6.92 8.09 -6.92
CA SER A 52 7.41 8.24 -8.30
C SER A 52 8.05 6.99 -8.90
N SER A 53 8.38 6.00 -8.08
CA SER A 53 8.92 4.71 -8.50
C SER A 53 7.81 3.67 -8.75
N THR A 54 8.13 2.63 -9.52
CA THR A 54 7.29 1.42 -9.64
C THR A 54 7.19 0.65 -8.32
N THR A 55 8.18 0.78 -7.45
CA THR A 55 8.22 0.23 -6.10
C THR A 55 8.63 1.31 -5.11
N PRO A 56 7.71 2.21 -4.70
CA PRO A 56 8.00 3.25 -3.73
C PRO A 56 8.45 2.69 -2.40
N GLU A 57 9.43 3.34 -1.76
CA GLU A 57 9.86 2.99 -0.41
C GLU A 57 9.38 4.03 0.60
N VAL A 58 8.76 3.57 1.69
CA VAL A 58 8.29 4.42 2.79
C VAL A 58 8.85 3.88 4.10
N LYS A 59 9.84 4.57 4.67
CA LYS A 59 10.38 4.26 6.01
C LYS A 59 10.78 2.78 6.19
N GLY A 60 11.49 2.21 5.21
CA GLY A 60 11.89 0.80 5.24
C GLY A 60 10.78 -0.18 4.83
N TYR A 61 9.71 0.30 4.21
CA TYR A 61 8.69 -0.53 3.58
C TYR A 61 8.68 -0.34 2.07
N ILE A 62 8.71 -1.44 1.32
CA ILE A 62 8.54 -1.43 -0.13
C ILE A 62 7.06 -1.61 -0.44
N LEU A 63 6.53 -0.72 -1.27
CA LEU A 63 5.15 -0.78 -1.72
C LEU A 63 5.06 -1.45 -3.09
N THR A 64 4.18 -2.44 -3.19
CA THR A 64 3.91 -3.15 -4.45
C THR A 64 2.43 -3.09 -4.76
N MET A 65 2.07 -2.66 -5.96
CA MET A 65 0.67 -2.50 -6.37
C MET A 65 0.38 -3.35 -7.61
N ALA A 66 -0.77 -4.01 -7.60
CA ALA A 66 -1.34 -4.67 -8.76
C ALA A 66 -2.67 -4.01 -9.13
N VAL A 67 -2.90 -3.77 -10.42
CA VAL A 67 -4.10 -3.11 -10.96
C VAL A 67 -4.62 -3.92 -12.14
N ASN A 68 -5.91 -4.24 -12.14
CA ASN A 68 -6.58 -4.98 -13.21
C ASN A 68 -7.91 -4.29 -13.60
N GLY A 69 -7.83 -3.12 -14.21
CA GLY A 69 -9.01 -2.34 -14.58
C GLY A 69 -9.82 -1.93 -13.36
N ASN A 70 -10.86 -2.70 -13.02
CA ASN A 70 -11.80 -2.43 -11.92
C ASN A 70 -11.37 -3.05 -10.57
N SER A 71 -10.14 -3.55 -10.44
CA SER A 71 -9.59 -3.97 -9.15
C SER A 71 -8.17 -3.44 -8.94
N PHE A 72 -7.82 -3.20 -7.69
CA PHE A 72 -6.44 -2.98 -7.27
C PHE A 72 -6.16 -3.72 -5.96
N SER A 73 -4.89 -4.05 -5.75
CA SER A 73 -4.34 -4.41 -4.45
C SER A 73 -3.01 -3.70 -4.25
N CYS A 74 -2.67 -3.44 -2.99
CA CYS A 74 -1.38 -2.87 -2.62
C CYS A 74 -0.84 -3.55 -1.36
N ASN A 75 0.42 -3.96 -1.42
CA ASN A 75 1.19 -4.50 -0.32
C ASN A 75 2.18 -3.46 0.18
N ALA A 76 2.44 -3.49 1.49
CA ALA A 76 3.59 -2.85 2.11
C ALA A 76 4.41 -3.91 2.85
N ASP A 77 5.58 -4.22 2.31
CA ASP A 77 6.47 -5.27 2.82
C ASP A 77 7.73 -4.66 3.43
N PRO A 78 8.17 -5.11 4.62
CA PRO A 78 9.35 -4.57 5.28
C PRO A 78 10.63 -4.95 4.53
N ALA A 79 11.54 -3.98 4.41
CA ALA A 79 12.86 -4.12 3.80
C ALA A 79 13.94 -3.69 4.81
N PRO A 80 14.85 -4.60 5.23
CA PRO A 80 15.03 -5.97 4.75
C PRO A 80 13.90 -6.93 5.19
N PRO A 81 13.67 -8.05 4.47
CA PRO A 81 12.64 -9.03 4.83
C PRO A 81 12.78 -9.55 6.26
N GLY A 82 11.65 -9.80 6.92
CA GLY A 82 11.61 -10.27 8.31
C GLY A 82 11.93 -9.21 9.36
N SER A 83 12.06 -7.94 8.98
CA SER A 83 12.31 -6.84 9.91
C SER A 83 11.04 -6.29 10.57
N GLY A 84 9.84 -6.64 10.09
CA GLY A 84 8.54 -6.17 10.61
C GLY A 84 7.35 -6.95 10.06
N ARG A 85 6.13 -6.43 10.32
CA ARG A 85 4.88 -6.99 9.79
C ARG A 85 4.61 -6.52 8.37
N HIS A 86 3.91 -7.32 7.60
CA HIS A 86 3.45 -7.06 6.24
C HIS A 86 2.00 -6.55 6.26
N PHE A 87 1.68 -5.64 5.34
CA PHE A 87 0.35 -5.04 5.25
C PHE A 87 -0.22 -5.14 3.85
N TYR A 88 -1.55 -5.18 3.75
CA TYR A 88 -2.29 -5.32 2.50
C TYR A 88 -3.56 -4.48 2.51
N THR A 89 -3.92 -3.89 1.38
CA THR A 89 -5.21 -3.23 1.14
C THR A 89 -5.67 -3.47 -0.30
N ASP A 90 -6.96 -3.39 -0.55
CA ASP A 90 -7.54 -3.53 -1.88
C ASP A 90 -8.77 -2.66 -2.11
N ALA A 91 -9.33 -2.78 -3.31
CA ALA A 91 -10.53 -2.05 -3.74
C ALA A 91 -11.81 -2.46 -3.00
N THR A 92 -11.85 -3.63 -2.38
CA THR A 92 -13.09 -4.26 -1.88
C THR A 92 -13.40 -3.90 -0.44
N SER A 93 -12.37 -3.55 0.33
CA SER A 93 -12.49 -3.28 1.76
C SER A 93 -11.59 -2.12 2.20
N PRO A 94 -12.07 -1.21 3.08
CA PRO A 94 -11.23 -0.19 3.69
C PRO A 94 -10.28 -0.75 4.77
N VAL A 95 -10.40 -2.04 5.10
CA VAL A 95 -9.58 -2.70 6.13
C VAL A 95 -8.19 -2.96 5.59
N ILE A 96 -7.17 -2.56 6.36
CA ILE A 96 -5.80 -2.99 6.11
C ILE A 96 -5.62 -4.37 6.76
N HIS A 97 -5.19 -5.35 5.99
CA HIS A 97 -4.86 -6.68 6.48
C HIS A 97 -3.41 -6.74 6.90
N VAL A 98 -3.08 -7.56 7.91
CA VAL A 98 -1.74 -7.68 8.48
C VAL A 98 -1.31 -9.14 8.58
N ASN A 99 -0.05 -9.41 8.22
CA ASN A 99 0.58 -10.72 8.37
C ASN A 99 2.01 -10.54 8.95
N PRO A 100 2.41 -11.30 9.99
CA PRO A 100 3.71 -11.11 10.64
C PRO A 100 4.90 -11.76 9.92
N SER A 101 4.68 -12.65 8.95
CA SER A 101 5.75 -13.51 8.42
C SER A 101 5.88 -13.53 6.90
N GLN A 102 4.83 -13.17 6.17
CA GLN A 102 4.79 -13.19 4.72
C GLN A 102 3.94 -12.03 4.19
N PRO A 103 4.05 -11.66 2.90
CA PRO A 103 3.19 -10.65 2.31
C PRO A 103 1.72 -10.90 2.63
N ALA A 104 1.07 -9.88 3.19
CA ALA A 104 -0.33 -9.98 3.59
C ALA A 104 -1.26 -10.05 2.36
N THR A 105 -2.44 -10.62 2.58
CA THR A 105 -3.49 -10.84 1.58
C THR A 105 -4.85 -10.47 2.16
N ALA A 106 -5.88 -10.44 1.31
CA ALA A 106 -7.26 -10.21 1.74
C ALA A 106 -7.80 -11.29 2.72
N GLN A 107 -7.13 -12.45 2.81
CA GLN A 107 -7.52 -13.53 3.73
C GLN A 107 -6.89 -13.40 5.12
N ASP A 108 -5.92 -12.51 5.29
CA ASP A 108 -5.25 -12.29 6.56
C ASP A 108 -6.12 -11.46 7.53
N ALA A 109 -5.73 -11.43 8.80
CA ALA A 109 -6.46 -10.69 9.81
C ALA A 109 -6.48 -9.19 9.48
N GLY A 110 -7.65 -8.57 9.62
CA GLY A 110 -7.77 -7.12 9.58
C GLY A 110 -7.04 -6.48 10.76
N LEU A 111 -6.29 -5.42 10.50
CA LEU A 111 -5.67 -4.60 11.52
C LEU A 111 -6.78 -3.97 12.38
N GLN A 112 -6.92 -4.45 13.60
CA GLN A 112 -7.85 -3.87 14.56
C GLN A 112 -7.25 -2.57 15.13
N PRO A 113 -8.07 -1.52 15.31
CA PRO A 113 -7.66 -0.28 15.97
C PRO A 113 -7.26 -0.49 17.43
#